data_AF-A0A554WL07-F1
#
_entry.id   AF-A0A554WL07-F1
#
_cell.length_a   1.000
_cell.length_b   1.000
_cell.length_c   1.000
_cell.angle_alpha   90.00
_cell.angle_beta   90.00
_cell.angle_gamma   90.00
#
_symmetry.space_group_name_H-M   'P 1'
#
loop_
_entity.id
_entity.type
_entity.pdbx_description
1 polymer ?
#
loop_
_entity_poly.entity_id
_entity_poly.type
_entity_poly.pdbx_seq_one_letter_code
_entity_poly.pdbx_strand_id
1 'polypeptide(L)'
;MGELDLRALVLLGAIGVLTSVVLQHVSRQNRALLGKGIGFVLLSQQRLQQHMRELASHDSLTGAMTRAAWWNAALHEVLRQRRQGAPLTPLMLDLDHFKRINDTHGRDRVVCAPADAPAPPAATPTSGTAATA
;
A
#
# COMPACT_ATOMS: atom_id res chain seq x y z
N MET A 1 24.99 -59.54 40.70
CA MET A 1 23.78 -58.74 40.40
C MET A 1 24.07 -57.37 39.77
N GLY A 2 25.27 -56.78 39.86
CA GLY A 2 25.48 -55.38 39.43
C GLY A 2 25.66 -55.08 37.93
N GLU A 3 25.98 -56.05 37.08
CA GLU A 3 26.35 -55.77 35.68
C GLU A 3 25.15 -55.68 34.71
N LEU A 4 24.06 -56.41 35.02
CA LEU A 4 22.81 -56.39 34.25
C LEU A 4 22.01 -55.10 34.48
N ASP A 5 21.97 -54.59 35.71
CA ASP A 5 21.28 -53.34 36.05
C ASP A 5 21.95 -52.12 35.40
N LEU A 6 23.28 -52.09 35.36
CA LEU A 6 24.02 -50.98 34.76
C LEU A 6 23.78 -50.90 33.24
N ARG A 7 23.81 -52.05 32.55
CA ARG A 7 23.52 -52.11 31.11
C ARG A 7 22.09 -51.69 30.79
N ALA A 8 21.12 -52.14 31.59
CA ALA A 8 19.72 -51.77 31.42
C ALA A 8 19.50 -50.26 31.60
N LEU A 9 20.12 -49.67 32.62
CA LEU A 9 19.99 -48.24 32.92
C LEU A 9 20.63 -47.36 31.83
N VAL A 10 21.78 -47.76 31.30
CA VAL A 10 22.43 -47.08 30.16
C VAL A 10 21.57 -47.15 28.90
N LEU A 11 20.96 -48.30 28.59
CA LEU A 11 20.11 -48.45 27.41
C LEU A 11 18.83 -47.60 27.51
N LEU A 12 18.18 -47.58 28.67
CA LEU A 12 17.01 -46.72 28.90
C LEU A 12 17.34 -45.23 28.75
N GLY A 13 18.50 -44.81 29.29
CA GLY A 13 19.01 -43.45 29.10
C GLY A 13 19.24 -43.12 27.62
N ALA A 14 19.91 -44.01 26.88
CA ALA A 14 20.19 -43.81 25.47
C ALA A 14 18.91 -43.73 24.62
N ILE A 15 17.91 -44.57 24.89
CA ILE A 15 16.60 -44.53 24.23
C ILE A 15 15.88 -43.22 24.56
N GLY A 16 15.93 -42.76 25.81
CA GLY A 16 15.37 -41.48 26.23
C GLY A 16 16.01 -40.28 25.52
N VAL A 17 17.33 -40.27 25.39
CA VAL A 17 18.04 -39.21 24.63
C VAL A 17 17.69 -39.28 23.15
N LEU A 18 17.70 -40.47 22.55
CA LEU A 18 17.39 -40.65 21.13
C LEU A 18 15.97 -40.19 20.80
N THR A 19 14.99 -40.62 21.59
CA THR A 19 13.60 -40.19 21.42
C THR A 19 13.44 -38.69 21.60
N SER A 20 14.06 -38.09 22.64
CA SER A 20 14.07 -36.64 22.84
C SER A 20 14.65 -35.88 21.64
N VAL A 21 15.80 -36.33 21.11
CA VAL A 21 16.44 -35.74 19.93
C VAL A 21 15.55 -35.84 18.69
N VAL A 22 14.92 -37.01 18.46
CA VAL A 22 14.01 -37.21 17.32
C VAL A 22 12.78 -36.30 17.44
N LEU A 23 12.15 -36.22 18.62
CA LEU A 23 11.01 -35.32 18.86
C LEU A 23 11.41 -33.84 18.65
N GLN A 24 12.59 -33.43 19.13
CA GLN A 24 13.11 -32.09 18.90
C GLN A 24 13.37 -31.81 17.41
N HIS A 25 13.85 -32.80 16.65
CA HIS A 25 14.08 -32.65 15.22
C HIS A 25 12.77 -32.49 14.44
N VAL A 26 11.79 -33.36 14.69
CA VAL A 26 10.47 -33.32 14.03
C VAL A 26 9.73 -32.02 14.36
N SER A 27 9.76 -31.59 15.63
CA SER A 27 9.13 -30.33 16.03
C SER A 27 9.82 -29.10 15.44
N ARG A 28 11.17 -29.09 15.32
CA ARG A 28 11.92 -28.02 14.63
C ARG A 28 11.54 -27.94 13.15
N GLN A 29 11.41 -29.08 12.47
CA GLN A 29 11.02 -29.13 11.06
C GLN A 29 9.59 -28.60 10.84
N ASN A 30 8.62 -29.03 11.66
CA ASN A 30 7.23 -28.59 11.54
C ASN A 30 7.06 -27.07 11.77
N ARG A 31 7.78 -26.49 12.74
CA ARG A 31 7.73 -25.04 13.00
C ARG A 31 8.23 -24.22 11.82
N ALA A 32 9.28 -24.68 11.14
CA ALA A 32 9.83 -23.99 9.97
C ALA A 32 8.90 -24.05 8.75
N LEU A 33 8.23 -25.20 8.53
CA LEU A 33 7.28 -25.38 7.43
C LEU A 33 6.04 -24.49 7.59
N LEU A 34 5.44 -24.46 8.79
CA LEU A 34 4.28 -23.61 9.08
C LEU A 34 4.61 -22.12 8.92
N GLY A 35 5.77 -21.67 9.42
CA GLY A 35 6.18 -20.27 9.29
C GLY A 35 6.39 -19.84 7.84
N LYS A 36 7.01 -20.68 7.01
CA LYS A 36 7.19 -20.41 5.57
C LYS A 36 5.87 -20.36 4.83
N GLY A 37 4.95 -21.29 5.12
CA GLY A 37 3.63 -21.35 4.50
C GLY A 37 2.79 -20.11 4.82
N ILE A 38 2.70 -19.75 6.10
CA ILE A 38 1.96 -18.54 6.54
C ILE A 38 2.59 -17.28 5.94
N GLY A 39 3.93 -17.16 5.95
CA GLY A 39 4.62 -16.03 5.35
C GLY A 39 4.32 -15.90 3.84
N PHE A 40 4.32 -17.02 3.11
CA PHE A 40 3.97 -17.03 1.69
C PHE A 40 2.52 -16.59 1.44
N VAL A 41 1.57 -17.08 2.22
CA VAL A 41 0.15 -16.70 2.08
C VAL A 41 -0.05 -15.22 2.37
N LEU A 42 0.54 -14.68 3.44
CA LEU A 42 0.45 -13.27 3.80
C LEU A 42 1.04 -12.37 2.71
N LEU A 43 2.22 -12.71 2.20
CA LEU A 43 2.85 -11.97 1.09
C LEU A 43 2.00 -12.02 -0.18
N SER A 44 1.40 -13.18 -0.48
CA SER A 44 0.52 -13.34 -1.64
C SER A 44 -0.75 -12.49 -1.51
N GLN A 45 -1.35 -12.47 -0.33
CA GLN A 45 -2.51 -11.63 -0.04
C GLN A 45 -2.17 -10.14 -0.15
N GLN A 46 -1.03 -9.71 0.38
CA GLN A 46 -0.58 -8.32 0.26
C GLN A 46 -0.39 -7.92 -1.20
N ARG A 47 0.25 -8.77 -2.02
CA ARG A 47 0.43 -8.53 -3.46
C ARG A 47 -0.90 -8.40 -4.19
N LEU A 48 -1.85 -9.30 -3.90
CA LEU A 48 -3.17 -9.25 -4.53
C LEU A 48 -3.93 -7.98 -4.14
N GLN A 49 -3.90 -7.59 -2.86
CA GLN A 49 -4.52 -6.35 -2.41
C GLN A 49 -3.88 -5.12 -3.06
N GLN A 50 -2.56 -5.11 -3.19
CA GLN A 50 -1.87 -4.02 -3.86
C GLN A 50 -2.25 -3.95 -5.34
N HIS A 51 -2.30 -5.07 -6.04
CA HIS A 51 -2.70 -5.11 -7.44
C HIS A 51 -4.15 -4.64 -7.64
N MET A 52 -5.07 -5.02 -6.74
CA MET A 52 -6.44 -4.52 -6.77
C MET A 52 -6.52 -3.01 -6.53
N ARG A 53 -5.67 -2.47 -5.64
CA ARG A 53 -5.57 -1.01 -5.43
C ARG A 53 -5.00 -0.30 -6.66
N GLU A 54 -4.06 -0.92 -7.36
CA GLU A 54 -3.48 -0.40 -8.61
C GLU A 54 -4.53 -0.39 -9.73
N LEU A 55 -5.34 -1.45 -9.87
CA LEU A 55 -6.44 -1.48 -10.83
C LEU A 55 -7.54 -0.46 -10.49
N ALA A 56 -7.80 -0.22 -9.20
CA ALA A 56 -8.71 0.81 -8.71
C ALA A 56 -8.04 2.20 -8.56
N SER A 57 -6.93 2.44 -9.26
CA SER A 57 -6.17 3.69 -9.13
C SER A 57 -6.85 4.89 -9.76
N HIS A 58 -7.77 4.68 -10.70
CA HIS A 58 -8.49 5.75 -11.39
C HIS A 58 -10.00 5.56 -11.23
N ASP A 59 -10.70 6.65 -10.98
CA ASP A 59 -12.15 6.68 -10.94
C ASP A 59 -12.69 6.59 -12.37
N SER A 60 -13.56 5.62 -12.63
CA SER A 60 -14.04 5.32 -13.98
C SER A 60 -14.95 6.39 -14.58
N LEU A 61 -15.48 7.30 -13.76
CA LEU A 61 -16.35 8.39 -14.21
C LEU A 61 -15.53 9.63 -14.59
N THR A 62 -14.47 9.90 -13.87
CA THR A 62 -13.65 11.11 -14.04
C THR A 62 -12.37 10.87 -14.83
N GLY A 63 -11.89 9.62 -14.87
CA GLY A 63 -10.53 9.29 -15.31
C GLY A 63 -9.43 9.83 -14.39
N ALA A 64 -9.77 10.55 -13.32
CA ALA A 64 -8.82 11.07 -12.34
C ALA A 64 -8.38 9.96 -11.37
N MET A 65 -7.22 10.15 -10.75
CA MET A 65 -6.75 9.23 -9.72
C MET A 65 -7.75 9.18 -8.56
N THR A 66 -8.03 7.98 -8.06
CA THR A 66 -8.78 7.84 -6.82
C THR A 66 -8.02 8.50 -5.68
N ARG A 67 -8.74 8.99 -4.66
CA ARG A 67 -8.11 9.64 -3.49
C ARG A 67 -6.96 8.82 -2.90
N ALA A 68 -7.12 7.50 -2.83
CA ALA A 68 -6.08 6.59 -2.32
C ALA A 68 -4.83 6.56 -3.22
N ALA A 69 -5.02 6.50 -4.54
CA ALA A 69 -3.92 6.50 -5.50
C ALA A 69 -3.21 7.86 -5.53
N TRP A 70 -3.95 8.97 -5.50
CA TRP A 70 -3.39 10.32 -5.41
C TRP A 70 -2.52 10.47 -4.16
N TRP A 71 -2.99 10.01 -3.00
CA TRP A 71 -2.22 10.11 -1.75
C TRP A 71 -0.90 9.35 -1.82
N ASN A 72 -0.92 8.15 -2.40
CA ASN A 72 0.29 7.33 -2.55
C ASN A 72 1.30 7.99 -3.52
N ALA A 73 0.82 8.51 -4.64
CA ALA A 73 1.66 9.24 -5.59
C ALA A 73 2.23 10.53 -4.99
N ALA A 74 1.42 11.30 -4.26
CA ALA A 74 1.86 12.50 -3.55
C ALA A 74 2.94 12.18 -2.51
N LEU A 75 2.82 11.07 -1.78
CA LEU A 75 3.82 10.65 -0.80
C LEU A 75 5.17 10.32 -1.47
N HIS A 76 5.13 9.59 -2.58
CA HIS A 76 6.33 9.31 -3.37
C HIS A 76 6.99 10.60 -3.89
N GLU A 77 6.18 11.54 -4.37
CA GLU A 77 6.67 12.81 -4.88
C GLU A 77 7.31 13.67 -3.78
N VAL A 78 6.69 13.75 -2.59
CA VAL A 78 7.28 14.40 -1.42
C VAL A 78 8.63 13.79 -1.06
N LEU A 79 8.75 12.46 -1.05
CA LEU A 79 10.01 11.79 -0.73
C LEU A 79 11.08 12.05 -1.81
N ARG A 80 10.68 12.08 -3.08
CA ARG A 80 11.57 12.41 -4.21
C ARG A 80 12.09 13.83 -4.09
N GLN A 81 11.21 14.79 -3.88
CA GLN A 81 11.54 16.21 -3.77
C GLN A 81 12.37 16.51 -2.51
N ARG A 82 12.10 15.83 -1.38
CA ARG A 82 12.95 15.89 -0.19
C ARG A 82 14.40 15.45 -0.44
N ARG A 83 14.62 14.46 -1.31
CA ARG A 83 15.98 14.02 -1.70
C ARG A 83 16.65 14.98 -2.67
N GLN A 84 15.88 15.65 -3.52
CA GLN A 84 16.37 16.58 -4.54
C GLN A 84 16.47 18.03 -4.02
N GLY A 85 15.93 18.32 -2.84
CA GLY A 85 15.92 19.65 -2.25
C GLY A 85 15.00 20.65 -2.96
N ALA A 86 14.11 20.19 -3.84
CA ALA A 86 13.23 21.04 -4.62
C ALA A 86 11.86 21.23 -3.91
N PRO A 87 11.24 22.43 -4.05
CA PRO A 87 9.97 22.73 -3.41
C PRO A 87 8.80 22.01 -4.11
N LEU A 88 7.83 21.56 -3.32
CA LEU A 88 6.59 20.95 -3.79
C LEU A 88 5.39 21.72 -3.23
N THR A 89 4.42 22.06 -4.09
CA THR A 89 3.20 22.78 -3.70
C THR A 89 1.97 22.00 -4.13
N PRO A 90 1.09 21.56 -3.20
CA PRO A 90 -0.18 20.95 -3.55
C PRO A 90 -1.22 22.02 -3.96
N LEU A 91 -2.02 21.71 -4.98
CA LEU A 91 -3.19 22.49 -5.38
C LEU A 91 -4.45 21.67 -5.16
N MET A 92 -5.46 22.27 -4.53
CA MET A 92 -6.77 21.67 -4.34
C MET A 92 -7.80 22.56 -5.02
N LEU A 93 -8.60 21.97 -5.89
CA LEU A 93 -9.65 22.64 -6.66
C LEU A 93 -10.99 22.04 -6.20
N ASP A 94 -11.96 22.89 -5.89
CA ASP A 94 -13.34 22.49 -5.60
C ASP A 94 -14.26 23.07 -6.68
N LEU A 95 -15.25 22.28 -7.11
CA LEU A 95 -16.21 22.71 -8.13
C LEU A 95 -17.46 23.22 -7.43
N ASP A 96 -17.61 24.55 -7.37
CA ASP A 96 -18.77 25.17 -6.76
C ASP A 96 -20.08 24.79 -7.48
N HIS A 97 -21.13 24.53 -6.71
CA HIS A 97 -22.47 24.17 -7.19
C HIS A 97 -22.57 22.88 -8.03
N PHE A 98 -21.60 21.97 -7.93
CA PHE A 98 -21.57 20.71 -8.68
C PHE A 98 -22.88 19.89 -8.57
N LYS A 99 -23.55 19.92 -7.41
CA LYS A 99 -24.85 19.27 -7.19
C LYS A 99 -25.94 19.76 -8.16
N ARG A 100 -26.05 21.07 -8.37
CA ARG A 100 -27.07 21.66 -9.26
C ARG A 100 -26.83 21.27 -10.72
N ILE A 101 -25.57 21.16 -11.13
CA ILE A 101 -25.20 20.76 -12.49
C ILE A 101 -25.50 19.27 -12.70
N ASN A 102 -25.13 18.42 -11.74
CA ASN A 102 -25.44 16.98 -11.75
C ASN A 102 -26.95 16.69 -11.76
N ASP A 103 -27.74 17.47 -11.01
CA ASP A 103 -29.20 17.33 -10.97
C ASP A 103 -29.85 17.75 -12.30
N THR A 104 -29.19 18.61 -13.09
CA THR A 104 -29.71 19.14 -14.37
C THR A 104 -29.22 18.35 -15.60
N HIS A 105 -28.00 17.80 -15.57
CA HIS A 105 -27.34 17.19 -16.74
C HIS A 105 -27.12 15.67 -16.60
N GLY A 106 -27.48 15.08 -15.46
CA GLY A 106 -27.24 13.67 -15.13
C GLY A 106 -25.84 13.43 -14.56
N ARG A 107 -25.76 12.56 -13.54
CA ARG A 107 -24.55 12.30 -12.73
C ARG A 107 -23.28 11.97 -13.52
N ASP A 108 -23.42 11.37 -14.70
CA ASP A 108 -22.29 10.79 -15.43
C ASP A 108 -21.68 11.72 -16.49
N ARG A 109 -22.30 12.87 -16.79
CA ARG A 109 -21.89 13.74 -17.90
C ARG A 109 -20.98 14.91 -17.52
N VAL A 110 -21.08 15.39 -16.28
CA VAL A 110 -20.41 16.64 -15.86
C VAL A 110 -18.92 16.43 -15.57
N VAL A 111 -18.52 15.19 -15.24
CA VAL A 111 -17.17 14.92 -14.74
C VAL A 111 -16.15 14.51 -15.82
N CYS A 112 -16.59 14.16 -17.04
CA CYS A 112 -15.71 13.65 -18.10
C CYS A 112 -14.90 14.72 -18.86
N ALA A 113 -14.72 15.92 -18.31
CA ALA A 113 -13.86 16.91 -18.96
C ALA A 113 -12.41 16.38 -18.99
N PRO A 114 -11.78 16.22 -20.16
CA PRO A 114 -10.46 15.61 -20.27
C PRO A 114 -9.43 16.44 -19.51
N ALA A 115 -8.58 15.77 -18.71
CA ALA A 115 -7.52 16.39 -17.93
C ALA A 115 -6.49 17.16 -18.79
N ASP A 116 -6.47 16.90 -20.11
CA ASP A 116 -5.63 17.59 -21.11
C ASP A 116 -6.26 18.89 -21.65
N ALA A 117 -7.36 19.36 -21.07
CA ALA A 117 -7.93 20.66 -21.42
C ALA A 117 -6.86 21.76 -21.18
N PRO A 118 -6.57 22.61 -22.18
CA PRO A 118 -5.55 23.64 -22.05
C PRO A 118 -5.87 24.53 -20.86
N ALA A 119 -4.85 24.79 -20.02
CA ALA A 119 -4.98 25.65 -18.86
C ALA A 119 -5.69 26.97 -19.26
N PRO A 120 -6.70 27.42 -18.50
CA PRO A 120 -7.37 28.69 -18.80
C PRO A 120 -6.30 29.79 -18.82
N PRO A 121 -6.35 30.73 -19.80
CA PRO A 121 -5.34 31.76 -19.92
C PRO A 121 -5.24 32.53 -18.61
N ALA A 122 -4.01 32.66 -18.09
CA ALA A 122 -3.72 33.38 -16.87
C ALA A 122 -4.41 34.76 -16.93
N ALA A 123 -5.30 35.03 -15.98
CA ALA A 123 -5.93 36.33 -15.85
C ALA A 123 -4.82 37.38 -15.79
N THR A 124 -4.73 38.21 -16.82
CA THR A 124 -3.80 39.32 -16.89
C THR A 124 -3.97 40.17 -15.63
N PRO A 125 -2.88 40.52 -14.92
CA PRO A 125 -2.97 41.48 -13.84
C PRO A 125 -3.47 42.78 -14.44
N THR A 126 -4.68 43.20 -14.08
CA THR A 126 -5.17 44.55 -14.34
C THR A 126 -4.18 45.51 -13.71
N SER A 127 -3.38 46.13 -14.57
CA SER A 127 -2.56 47.29 -14.25
C SER A 127 -3.49 48.42 -13.79
N GLY A 128 -3.63 48.57 -12.48
CA GLY A 128 -4.21 49.75 -11.86
C GLY A 128 -3.27 50.93 -12.09
N THR A 129 -3.64 51.77 -13.05
CA THR A 129 -3.01 53.05 -13.36
C THR A 129 -2.98 53.96 -12.14
N ALA A 130 -1.86 54.66 -11.99
CA ALA A 130 -1.63 55.74 -11.06
C ALA A 130 -2.78 56.78 -11.04
N ALA A 131 -3.11 57.25 -9.84
CA ALA A 131 -3.71 58.57 -9.65
C ALA A 131 -3.00 59.26 -8.48
N THR A 132 -2.19 60.23 -8.86
CA THR A 132 -1.57 61.27 -8.06
C THR A 132 -2.64 62.15 -7.40
N ALA A 133 -2.56 62.36 -6.09
CA ALA A 133 -2.87 63.61 -5.37
C ALA A 133 -2.53 63.44 -3.87
#